data_AF-A0A031K0C2-F1
#
_entry.id   AF-A0A031K0C2-F1
#
_cell.length_a   1.000
_cell.length_b   1.000
_cell.length_c   1.000
_cell.angle_alpha   90.00
_cell.angle_beta   90.00
_cell.angle_gamma   90.00
#
_symmetry.space_group_name_H-M   'P 1'
#
loop_
_entity.id
_entity.type
_entity.pdbx_description
1 polymer ?
#
loop_
_entity_poly.entity_id
_entity_poly.type
_entity_poly.pdbx_seq_one_letter_code
_entity_poly.pdbx_strand_id
1 'polypeptide(L)'
;MDLADILNFLAGQPLLALAFAGIVASVIGGMLRRPLPLLGGLLRGVGNLGLLAAMLLTIAQVTRLTTGTDFALPQFGIERQSVAGGETRVPMQPDGHFWISATVNGVKRDFLVDTGATLTAISPATAQEAGLKANPLNRSVLMRTANGTVEAQLAVIDELRMGSVVAREIDAVVAPGLGDANVIGMNLLSRLASWRVEGKTLILVPHHPQDVQQN
;
A
#
# COMPACT_ATOMS: atom_id res chain seq x y z
N MET A 1 32.36 21.47 0.40
CA MET A 1 31.08 21.79 1.05
C MET A 1 31.43 22.78 2.13
N ASP A 2 31.03 24.03 1.96
CA ASP A 2 31.36 25.11 2.90
C ASP A 2 30.40 25.09 4.10
N LEU A 3 30.73 25.79 5.19
CA LEU A 3 29.90 25.83 6.41
C LEU A 3 28.47 26.31 6.11
N ALA A 4 28.34 27.27 5.19
CA ALA A 4 27.04 27.76 4.74
C ALA A 4 26.19 26.66 4.07
N ASP A 5 26.81 25.78 3.27
CA ASP A 5 26.13 24.66 2.61
C ASP A 5 25.62 23.65 3.64
N ILE A 6 26.42 23.38 4.67
CA ILE A 6 26.06 22.45 5.76
C ILE A 6 24.87 23.01 6.55
N LEU A 7 24.90 24.31 6.89
CA LEU A 7 23.81 24.96 7.62
C LEU A 7 22.50 24.98 6.81
N ASN A 8 22.59 25.26 5.51
CA ASN A 8 21.43 25.23 4.62
C ASN A 8 20.87 23.80 4.46
N PHE A 9 21.73 22.80 4.36
CA PHE A 9 21.32 21.40 4.31
C PHE A 9 20.62 20.95 5.60
N LEU A 10 21.16 21.30 6.77
CA LEU A 10 20.54 21.01 8.06
C LEU A 10 19.18 21.72 8.20
N ALA A 11 19.07 22.97 7.75
CA ALA A 11 17.80 23.70 7.75
C ALA A 11 16.71 23.03 6.89
N GLY A 12 17.11 22.32 5.82
CA GLY A 12 16.20 21.54 4.98
C GLY A 12 15.77 20.19 5.58
N GLN A 13 16.42 19.72 6.66
CA GLN A 13 16.22 18.40 7.24
C GLN A 13 15.92 18.52 8.75
N PRO A 14 14.66 18.78 9.14
CA PRO A 14 14.31 19.16 10.52
C PRO A 14 14.69 18.10 11.57
N LEU A 15 14.59 16.81 11.22
CA LEU A 15 15.00 15.72 12.11
C LEU A 15 16.51 15.66 12.29
N LEU A 16 17.27 15.85 11.21
CA LEU A 16 18.72 15.84 11.25
C LEU A 16 19.24 17.05 12.04
N ALA A 17 18.63 18.23 11.84
CA ALA A 17 18.93 19.42 12.64
C ALA A 17 18.66 19.22 14.13
N LEU A 18 17.53 18.59 14.50
CA LEU A 18 17.19 18.29 15.88
C LEU A 18 18.18 17.31 16.51
N ALA A 19 18.54 16.24 15.80
CA ALA A 19 19.55 15.28 16.26
C ALA A 19 20.91 15.96 16.44
N PHE A 20 21.35 16.76 15.45
CA PHE A 20 22.61 17.48 15.51
C PHE A 20 22.66 18.46 16.69
N ALA A 21 21.61 19.25 16.90
CA ALA A 21 21.49 20.17 18.04
C ALA A 21 21.53 19.42 19.38
N GLY A 22 20.85 18.27 19.47
CA GLY A 22 20.89 17.41 20.65
C GLY A 22 22.29 16.89 20.97
N ILE A 23 23.05 16.43 19.96
CA ILE A 23 24.44 16.00 20.12
C ILE A 23 25.31 17.14 20.65
N VAL A 24 25.23 18.32 20.01
CA VAL A 24 26.02 19.51 20.40
C VAL A 24 25.72 19.92 21.84
N ALA A 25 24.43 20.00 22.21
CA ALA A 25 24.02 20.32 23.57
C ALA A 25 24.54 19.29 24.59
N SER A 26 24.50 18.00 24.27
CA SER A 26 25.00 16.94 25.15
C SER A 26 26.53 16.99 25.34
N VAL A 27 27.28 17.28 24.28
CA VAL A 27 28.74 17.42 24.33
C VAL A 27 29.13 18.66 25.14
N ILE A 28 28.54 19.82 24.83
CA ILE A 28 28.79 21.09 25.54
C ILE A 28 28.40 20.95 27.01
N GLY A 29 27.23 20.38 27.32
CA GLY A 29 26.81 20.12 28.69
C GLY A 29 27.77 19.19 29.45
N GLY A 30 28.34 18.20 28.78
CA GLY A 30 29.40 17.34 29.33
C GLY A 30 30.68 18.11 29.69
N MET A 31 31.11 19.03 28.84
CA MET A 31 32.30 19.86 29.05
C MET A 31 32.11 20.89 30.17
N LEU A 32 30.93 21.52 30.23
CA LEU A 32 30.57 22.51 31.25
C LEU A 32 30.34 21.92 32.63
N ARG A 33 30.25 20.59 32.76
CA ARG A 33 30.04 19.92 34.05
C ARG A 33 31.21 20.09 35.02
N ARG A 34 32.41 20.40 34.52
CA ARG A 34 33.60 20.71 35.33
C ARG A 34 33.50 22.10 36.00
N PRO A 35 33.30 23.20 35.25
CA PRO A 35 33.17 24.53 35.86
C PRO A 35 31.80 24.82 36.47
N LEU A 36 30.71 24.29 35.88
CA LEU A 36 29.32 24.59 36.24
C LEU A 36 28.48 23.30 36.26
N PRO A 37 28.51 22.53 37.37
CA PRO A 37 27.92 21.19 37.41
C PRO A 37 26.39 21.16 37.20
N LEU A 38 25.67 22.16 37.71
CA LEU A 38 24.22 22.31 37.52
C LEU A 38 23.85 22.62 36.07
N LEU A 39 24.48 23.66 35.48
CA LEU A 39 24.20 24.09 34.12
C LEU A 39 24.63 23.03 33.09
N GLY A 40 25.81 22.44 33.27
CA GLY A 40 26.28 21.36 32.41
C GLY A 40 25.41 20.10 32.50
N GLY A 41 24.91 19.77 33.69
CA GLY A 41 23.95 18.69 33.91
C GLY A 41 22.62 18.93 33.18
N LEU A 42 22.06 20.13 33.31
CA LEU A 42 20.79 20.52 32.68
C LEU A 42 20.91 20.52 31.15
N LEU A 43 21.96 21.15 30.61
CA LEU A 43 22.19 21.24 29.17
C LEU A 43 22.37 19.85 28.54
N ARG A 44 23.07 18.95 29.23
CA ARG A 44 23.22 17.55 28.80
C ARG A 44 21.90 16.78 28.88
N GLY A 45 21.08 17.03 29.89
CA GLY A 45 19.74 16.46 30.00
C GLY A 45 18.84 16.88 28.83
N VAL A 46 18.83 18.17 28.50
CA VAL A 46 18.08 18.71 27.36
C VAL A 46 18.57 18.13 26.03
N GLY A 47 19.89 18.05 25.83
CA GLY A 47 20.47 17.43 24.62
C GLY A 47 20.05 15.96 24.45
N ASN A 48 20.08 15.18 25.52
CA ASN A 48 19.64 13.79 25.51
C ASN A 48 18.14 13.63 25.22
N LEU A 49 17.30 14.52 25.78
CA LEU A 49 15.86 14.53 25.47
C LEU A 49 15.61 14.89 23.99
N GLY A 50 16.36 15.85 23.45
CA GLY A 50 16.30 16.20 22.02
C GLY A 50 16.66 15.03 21.11
N LEU A 51 17.70 14.26 21.48
CA LEU A 51 18.08 13.04 20.77
C LEU A 51 17.00 11.95 20.82
N LEU A 52 16.40 11.74 21.99
CA LEU A 52 15.29 10.81 22.17
C LEU A 52 14.08 11.21 21.32
N ALA A 53 13.74 12.50 21.30
CA ALA A 53 12.68 13.03 20.45
C ALA A 53 12.99 12.85 18.96
N ALA A 54 14.22 13.15 18.51
CA ALA A 54 14.63 12.93 17.13
C ALA A 54 14.54 11.46 16.72
N MET A 55 14.94 10.54 17.60
CA MET A 55 14.85 9.09 17.36
C MET A 55 13.39 8.63 17.26
N LEU A 56 12.52 9.04 18.21
CA LEU A 56 11.09 8.71 18.18
C LEU A 56 10.39 9.26 16.94
N LEU A 57 10.71 10.49 16.54
CA LEU A 57 10.16 11.10 15.33
C LEU A 57 10.68 10.43 14.06
N THR A 58 11.95 10.03 14.03
CA THR A 58 12.50 9.22 12.94
C THR A 58 11.78 7.89 12.83
N ILE A 59 11.58 7.18 13.95
CA ILE A 59 10.81 5.94 13.97
C ILE A 59 9.39 6.19 13.50
N ALA A 60 8.72 7.23 13.97
CA ALA A 60 7.36 7.58 13.55
C ALA A 60 7.26 7.97 12.06
N GLN A 61 8.29 8.60 11.49
CA GLN A 61 8.35 8.93 10.07
C GLN A 61 8.63 7.68 9.23
N VAL A 62 9.58 6.85 9.66
CA VAL A 62 9.90 5.59 8.98
C VAL A 62 8.70 4.65 9.02
N THR A 63 8.03 4.50 10.17
CA THR A 63 6.81 3.68 10.24
C THR A 63 5.74 4.25 9.34
N ARG A 64 5.52 5.55 9.23
CA ARG A 64 4.55 6.10 8.25
C ARG A 64 4.91 5.82 6.80
N LEU A 65 6.20 5.73 6.48
CA LEU A 65 6.69 5.44 5.12
C LEU A 65 6.68 3.94 4.80
N THR A 66 6.93 3.07 5.78
CA THR A 66 6.91 1.61 5.61
C THR A 66 5.53 1.00 5.87
N THR A 67 4.67 1.65 6.65
CA THR A 67 3.27 1.27 6.92
C THR A 67 2.34 1.73 5.78
N GLY A 68 2.88 1.90 4.56
CA GLY A 68 2.11 1.81 3.32
C GLY A 68 1.80 0.36 2.93
N THR A 69 2.44 -0.61 3.59
CA THR A 69 2.23 -2.05 3.39
C THR A 69 2.25 -2.74 4.77
N ASP A 70 1.12 -3.32 5.17
CA ASP A 70 0.98 -4.32 6.24
C ASP A 70 1.33 -3.93 7.69
N PHE A 71 0.54 -3.02 8.27
CA PHE A 71 0.06 -3.27 9.64
C PHE A 71 -1.41 -3.68 9.56
N ALA A 72 -1.65 -4.98 9.70
CA ALA A 72 -2.93 -5.54 10.09
C ALA A 72 -3.26 -5.06 11.51
N LEU A 73 -3.71 -3.81 11.64
CA LEU A 73 -4.49 -3.39 12.78
C LEU A 73 -5.74 -4.27 12.83
N PRO A 74 -6.10 -4.83 14.00
CA PRO A 74 -7.40 -5.45 14.20
C PRO A 74 -8.45 -4.48 13.66
N GLN A 75 -9.27 -4.97 12.72
CA GLN A 75 -10.18 -4.17 11.91
C GLN A 75 -11.24 -3.51 12.80
N PHE A 76 -10.91 -2.35 13.36
CA PHE A 76 -11.91 -1.42 13.88
C PHE A 76 -12.58 -0.74 12.68
N GLY A 77 -13.61 -1.39 12.15
CA GLY A 77 -14.86 -0.75 11.70
C GLY A 77 -14.82 0.32 10.60
N ILE A 78 -13.72 0.56 9.90
CA ILE A 78 -13.78 1.32 8.64
C ILE A 78 -14.10 0.32 7.53
N GLU A 79 -15.38 0.18 7.20
CA GLU A 79 -15.84 -0.61 6.06
C GLU A 79 -15.19 -0.07 4.77
N ARG A 80 -14.04 -0.64 4.39
CA ARG A 80 -13.33 -0.33 3.14
C ARG A 80 -14.14 -0.69 1.90
N GLN A 81 -15.19 -1.48 2.07
CA GLN A 81 -16.04 -2.00 1.02
C GLN A 81 -17.39 -2.34 1.65
N SER A 82 -18.48 -1.85 1.06
CA SER A 82 -19.86 -2.14 1.49
C SER A 82 -20.72 -2.55 0.29
N VAL A 83 -21.82 -3.23 0.55
CA VAL A 83 -22.83 -3.54 -0.47
C VAL A 83 -24.12 -2.82 -0.11
N ALA A 84 -24.62 -1.98 -1.02
CA ALA A 84 -25.86 -1.24 -0.85
C ALA A 84 -26.73 -1.40 -2.10
N GLY A 85 -27.95 -1.92 -1.92
CA GLY A 85 -28.89 -2.08 -3.03
C GLY A 85 -28.40 -3.00 -4.17
N GLY A 86 -27.49 -3.93 -3.88
CA GLY A 86 -26.89 -4.82 -4.88
C GLY A 86 -25.65 -4.25 -5.58
N GLU A 87 -25.23 -3.02 -5.25
CA GLU A 87 -23.99 -2.43 -5.74
C GLU A 87 -22.87 -2.57 -4.71
N THR A 88 -21.66 -2.90 -5.16
CA THR A 88 -20.46 -2.86 -4.31
C THR A 88 -19.89 -1.44 -4.33
N ARG A 89 -19.74 -0.82 -3.16
CA ARG A 89 -19.21 0.53 -2.98
C ARG A 89 -17.87 0.47 -2.25
N VAL A 90 -16.85 1.10 -2.83
CA VAL A 90 -15.46 1.04 -2.38
C VAL A 90 -14.93 2.47 -2.22
N PRO A 91 -14.80 2.99 -0.99
CA PRO A 91 -14.12 4.25 -0.75
C PRO A 91 -12.66 4.23 -1.23
N MET A 92 -12.23 5.35 -1.80
CA MET A 92 -10.83 5.61 -2.15
C MET A 92 -9.98 5.60 -0.88
N GLN A 93 -8.84 4.92 -0.95
CA GLN A 93 -7.87 4.88 0.14
C GLN A 93 -7.01 6.15 0.16
N PRO A 94 -6.28 6.44 1.26
CA PRO A 94 -5.45 7.62 1.39
C PRO A 94 -4.35 7.76 0.32
N ASP A 95 -3.96 6.66 -0.32
CA ASP A 95 -3.00 6.61 -1.43
C ASP A 95 -3.59 7.11 -2.77
N GLY A 96 -4.90 7.35 -2.83
CA GLY A 96 -5.60 7.79 -4.04
C GLY A 96 -6.09 6.64 -4.92
N HIS A 97 -5.95 5.38 -4.47
CA HIS A 97 -6.35 4.20 -5.21
C HIS A 97 -7.60 3.54 -4.64
N PHE A 98 -8.27 2.74 -5.47
CA PHE A 98 -9.36 1.87 -5.04
C PHE A 98 -8.84 0.46 -4.84
N TRP A 99 -8.97 -0.02 -3.61
CA TRP A 99 -8.60 -1.37 -3.21
C TRP A 99 -9.84 -2.16 -2.87
N ILE A 100 -10.03 -3.28 -3.56
CA ILE A 100 -11.17 -4.17 -3.40
C ILE A 100 -10.70 -5.42 -2.67
N SER A 101 -11.39 -5.78 -1.58
CA SER A 101 -11.21 -7.09 -0.98
C SER A 101 -12.07 -8.11 -1.73
N ALA A 102 -11.40 -9.09 -2.32
CA ALA A 102 -12.00 -10.11 -3.17
C ALA A 102 -11.53 -11.51 -2.76
N THR A 103 -12.28 -12.53 -3.17
CA THR A 103 -11.83 -13.93 -3.09
C THR A 103 -11.61 -14.46 -4.50
N VAL A 104 -10.40 -14.93 -4.78
CA VAL A 104 -10.01 -15.60 -6.02
C VAL A 104 -9.92 -17.10 -5.74
N ASN A 105 -10.80 -17.89 -6.36
CA ASN A 105 -10.96 -19.31 -6.08
C ASN A 105 -11.01 -19.64 -4.57
N GLY A 106 -11.67 -18.79 -3.77
CA GLY A 106 -11.78 -18.93 -2.31
C GLY A 106 -10.62 -18.34 -1.49
N VAL A 107 -9.53 -17.91 -2.12
CA VAL A 107 -8.41 -17.24 -1.44
C VAL A 107 -8.66 -15.74 -1.37
N LYS A 108 -8.72 -15.20 -0.15
CA LYS A 108 -8.94 -13.76 0.09
C LYS A 108 -7.68 -12.96 -0.23
N ARG A 109 -7.83 -11.94 -1.07
CA ARG A 109 -6.78 -10.99 -1.46
C ARG A 109 -7.36 -9.61 -1.71
N ASP A 110 -6.53 -8.60 -1.53
CA ASP A 110 -6.86 -7.24 -1.95
C ASP A 110 -6.37 -7.01 -3.38
N PHE A 111 -7.18 -6.30 -4.16
CA PHE A 111 -6.95 -6.01 -5.57
C PHE A 111 -6.98 -4.50 -5.80
N LEU A 112 -5.97 -4.00 -6.48
CA LEU A 112 -5.95 -2.67 -7.04
C LEU A 112 -6.89 -2.62 -8.25
N VAL A 113 -7.75 -1.61 -8.33
CA VAL A 113 -8.53 -1.34 -9.54
C VAL A 113 -7.72 -0.47 -10.48
N ASP A 114 -7.40 -0.99 -11.66
CA ASP A 114 -6.60 -0.29 -12.67
C ASP A 114 -7.32 -0.30 -14.02
N THR A 115 -7.89 0.85 -14.39
CA THR A 115 -8.56 1.04 -15.68
C THR A 115 -7.58 1.10 -16.86
N GLY A 116 -6.28 1.27 -16.59
CA GLY A 116 -5.21 1.20 -17.58
C GLY A 116 -4.78 -0.24 -17.90
N ALA A 117 -5.13 -1.21 -17.06
CA ALA A 117 -4.83 -2.62 -17.28
C ALA A 117 -5.89 -3.27 -18.17
N THR A 118 -5.49 -3.76 -19.36
CA THR A 118 -6.40 -4.50 -20.24
C THR A 118 -6.84 -5.83 -19.61
N LEU A 119 -5.91 -6.53 -18.95
CA LEU A 119 -6.14 -7.84 -18.32
C LEU A 119 -5.98 -7.74 -16.80
N THR A 120 -6.76 -8.54 -16.09
CA THR A 120 -6.61 -8.77 -14.65
C THR A 120 -5.29 -9.49 -14.40
N ALA A 121 -4.47 -8.95 -13.49
CA ALA A 121 -3.15 -9.48 -13.19
C ALA A 121 -3.10 -10.06 -11.78
N ILE A 122 -2.46 -11.21 -11.64
CA ILE A 122 -2.36 -11.97 -10.39
C ILE A 122 -0.89 -12.16 -10.05
N SER A 123 -0.54 -11.97 -8.77
CA SER A 123 0.80 -12.27 -8.28
C SER A 123 1.09 -13.79 -8.35
N PRO A 124 2.35 -14.21 -8.54
CA PRO A 124 2.70 -15.62 -8.51
C PRO A 124 2.26 -16.34 -7.23
N ALA A 125 2.39 -15.69 -6.07
CA ALA A 125 1.97 -16.22 -4.77
C ALA A 125 0.45 -16.47 -4.73
N THR A 126 -0.35 -15.47 -5.16
CA THR A 126 -1.80 -15.62 -5.22
C THR A 126 -2.22 -16.69 -6.22
N ALA A 127 -1.56 -16.76 -7.38
CA ALA A 127 -1.84 -17.77 -8.39
C ALA A 127 -1.61 -19.19 -7.87
N GLN A 128 -0.52 -19.39 -7.11
CA GLN A 128 -0.19 -20.66 -6.49
C GLN A 128 -1.20 -21.03 -5.40
N GLU A 129 -1.51 -20.12 -4.48
CA GLU A 129 -2.44 -20.38 -3.38
C GLU A 129 -3.88 -20.62 -3.86
N ALA A 130 -4.31 -19.86 -4.87
CA ALA A 130 -5.64 -19.98 -5.48
C ALA A 130 -5.75 -21.16 -6.47
N GLY A 131 -4.66 -21.91 -6.69
CA GLY A 131 -4.61 -23.04 -7.61
C GLY A 131 -4.99 -22.66 -9.04
N LEU A 132 -4.56 -21.48 -9.51
CA LEU A 132 -4.90 -21.01 -10.86
C LEU A 132 -4.36 -21.98 -11.91
N LYS A 133 -5.22 -22.33 -12.86
CA LYS A 133 -4.86 -23.21 -13.97
C LYS A 133 -4.19 -22.39 -15.06
N ALA A 134 -3.14 -22.94 -15.66
CA ALA A 134 -2.59 -22.41 -16.89
C ALA A 134 -3.72 -22.34 -17.94
N ASN A 135 -3.76 -21.25 -18.70
CA ASN A 135 -4.71 -21.12 -19.80
C ASN A 135 -4.49 -22.28 -20.80
N PRO A 136 -5.54 -22.84 -21.42
CA PRO A 136 -5.43 -23.94 -22.38
C PRO A 136 -4.43 -23.72 -23.51
N LEU A 137 -4.14 -22.45 -23.86
CA LEU A 137 -3.16 -22.09 -24.87
C LEU A 137 -1.71 -22.26 -24.38
N ASN A 138 -1.48 -22.35 -23.06
CA ASN A 138 -0.18 -22.44 -22.39
C ASN A 138 0.87 -21.47 -22.96
N ARG A 139 0.45 -20.23 -23.25
CA ARG A 139 1.31 -19.20 -23.84
C ARG A 139 1.73 -18.19 -22.79
N SER A 140 3.01 -17.88 -22.80
CA SER A 140 3.49 -16.60 -22.29
C SER A 140 3.04 -15.48 -23.21
N VAL A 141 2.65 -14.35 -22.62
CA VAL A 141 2.35 -13.11 -23.32
C VAL A 141 3.35 -12.04 -22.90
N LEU A 142 3.84 -11.28 -23.87
CA LEU A 142 4.63 -10.10 -23.61
C LEU A 142 3.68 -8.95 -23.31
N MET A 143 3.75 -8.43 -22.09
CA MET A 143 2.95 -7.30 -21.65
C MET A 143 3.82 -6.06 -21.52
N ARG A 144 3.34 -4.93 -22.06
CA ARG A 144 4.00 -3.65 -21.85
C ARG A 144 3.48 -3.01 -20.56
N THR A 145 4.37 -2.84 -19.60
CA THR A 145 4.13 -2.14 -18.34
C THR A 145 4.86 -0.80 -18.33
N ALA A 146 4.63 0.01 -17.29
CA ALA A 146 5.37 1.25 -17.07
C ALA A 146 6.90 1.02 -16.94
N ASN A 147 7.30 -0.14 -16.41
CA ASN A 147 8.70 -0.51 -16.20
C ASN A 147 9.31 -1.27 -17.40
N GLY A 148 8.62 -1.31 -18.54
CA GLY A 148 9.05 -2.02 -19.74
C GLY A 148 8.22 -3.28 -20.04
N THR A 149 8.71 -4.10 -20.96
CA THR A 149 8.02 -5.33 -21.37
C THR A 149 8.33 -6.46 -20.40
N VAL A 150 7.30 -7.09 -19.85
CA VAL A 150 7.41 -8.27 -18.98
C VAL A 150 6.79 -9.48 -19.65
N GLU A 151 7.39 -10.64 -19.45
CA GLU A 151 6.77 -11.92 -19.81
C GLU A 151 5.81 -12.34 -18.69
N ALA A 152 4.56 -12.63 -19.05
CA ALA A 152 3.54 -13.08 -18.12
C ALA A 152 2.85 -14.35 -18.64
N GLN A 153 2.44 -15.22 -17.73
CA GLN A 153 1.77 -16.47 -18.10
C GLN A 153 0.26 -16.28 -18.10
N LEU A 154 -0.43 -16.73 -19.15
CA LEU A 154 -1.89 -16.71 -19.15
C LEU A 154 -2.45 -17.76 -18.19
N ALA A 155 -3.43 -17.37 -17.39
CA ALA A 155 -4.16 -18.22 -16.46
C ALA A 155 -5.67 -17.93 -16.54
N VAL A 156 -6.46 -18.82 -15.94
CA VAL A 156 -7.91 -18.63 -15.81
C VAL A 156 -8.29 -18.68 -14.33
N ILE A 157 -9.07 -17.69 -13.91
CA ILE A 157 -9.71 -17.64 -12.60
C ILE A 157 -11.09 -18.29 -12.71
N ASP A 158 -11.33 -19.35 -11.94
CA ASP A 158 -12.60 -20.08 -11.95
C ASP A 158 -13.73 -19.21 -11.35
N GLU A 159 -13.46 -18.56 -10.22
CA GLU A 159 -14.37 -17.61 -9.58
C GLU A 159 -13.59 -16.44 -8.92
N LEU A 160 -13.97 -15.21 -9.25
CA LEU A 160 -13.60 -14.00 -8.53
C LEU A 160 -14.85 -13.36 -7.93
N ARG A 161 -14.87 -13.18 -6.61
CA ARG A 161 -16.00 -12.59 -5.88
C ARG A 161 -15.56 -11.33 -5.13
N MET A 162 -16.35 -10.27 -5.24
CA MET A 162 -16.11 -8.99 -4.56
C MET A 162 -17.42 -8.26 -4.25
N GLY A 163 -17.78 -8.23 -2.96
CA GLY A 163 -19.08 -7.72 -2.53
C GLY A 163 -20.21 -8.47 -3.23
N SER A 164 -21.08 -7.75 -3.95
CA SER A 164 -22.18 -8.32 -4.71
C SER A 164 -21.80 -8.87 -6.10
N VAL A 165 -20.54 -8.69 -6.52
CA VAL A 165 -20.07 -9.14 -7.84
C VAL A 165 -19.50 -10.56 -7.75
N VAL A 166 -19.92 -11.42 -8.66
CA VAL A 166 -19.28 -12.72 -8.94
C VAL A 166 -18.98 -12.80 -10.42
N ALA A 167 -17.70 -12.99 -10.74
CA ALA A 167 -17.21 -13.17 -12.09
C ALA A 167 -16.60 -14.57 -12.21
N ARG A 168 -16.95 -15.30 -13.25
CA ARG A 168 -16.47 -16.67 -13.51
C ARG A 168 -15.67 -16.71 -14.80
N GLU A 169 -14.74 -17.63 -14.88
CA GLU A 169 -13.94 -17.89 -16.09
C GLU A 169 -13.31 -16.58 -16.61
N ILE A 170 -12.54 -15.96 -15.74
CA ILE A 170 -11.87 -14.68 -16.03
C ILE A 170 -10.46 -14.99 -16.50
N ASP A 171 -10.13 -14.54 -17.71
CA ASP A 171 -8.76 -14.54 -18.20
C ASP A 171 -7.89 -13.65 -17.32
N ALA A 172 -6.75 -14.16 -16.91
CA ALA A 172 -5.79 -13.45 -16.09
C ALA A 172 -4.38 -13.67 -16.59
N VAL A 173 -3.48 -12.81 -16.13
CA VAL A 173 -2.04 -12.93 -16.35
C VAL A 173 -1.35 -13.09 -15.01
N VAL A 174 -0.48 -14.09 -14.90
CA VAL A 174 0.43 -14.24 -13.76
C VAL A 174 1.72 -13.51 -14.11
N ALA A 175 1.95 -12.38 -13.45
CA ALA A 175 3.05 -11.47 -13.75
C ALA A 175 4.11 -11.50 -12.65
N PRO A 176 5.34 -12.00 -12.90
CA PRO A 176 6.39 -12.07 -11.87
C PRO A 176 6.79 -10.71 -11.28
N GLY A 177 6.67 -9.64 -12.08
CA GLY A 177 7.02 -8.28 -11.66
C GLY A 177 5.98 -7.57 -10.79
N LEU A 178 4.87 -8.22 -10.43
CA LEU A 178 3.77 -7.61 -9.66
C LEU A 178 4.00 -7.62 -8.15
N GLY A 179 5.03 -8.31 -7.66
CA GLY A 179 5.22 -8.56 -6.23
C GLY A 179 4.04 -9.34 -5.66
N ASP A 180 3.52 -8.89 -4.52
CA ASP A 180 2.35 -9.48 -3.86
C ASP A 180 1.01 -8.84 -4.30
N ALA A 181 1.06 -7.82 -5.15
CA ALA A 181 -0.13 -7.11 -5.59
C ALA A 181 -0.97 -7.94 -6.56
N ASN A 182 -2.27 -7.64 -6.61
CA ASN A 182 -3.19 -8.15 -7.62
C ASN A 182 -3.97 -6.99 -8.22
N VAL A 183 -4.37 -7.09 -9.49
CA VAL A 183 -4.96 -5.99 -10.24
C VAL A 183 -6.22 -6.46 -10.95
N ILE A 184 -7.33 -5.75 -10.74
CA ILE A 184 -8.55 -5.88 -11.54
C ILE A 184 -8.44 -4.96 -12.75
N GLY A 185 -8.44 -5.57 -13.94
CA GLY A 185 -8.36 -4.86 -15.21
C GLY A 185 -9.70 -4.71 -15.91
N MET A 186 -9.64 -4.07 -17.07
CA MET A 186 -10.81 -3.77 -17.91
C MET A 186 -11.50 -5.01 -18.45
N ASN A 187 -10.82 -6.14 -18.62
CA ASN A 187 -11.45 -7.40 -19.04
C ASN A 187 -12.51 -7.92 -18.05
N LEU A 188 -12.41 -7.53 -16.79
CA LEU A 188 -13.44 -7.77 -15.79
C LEU A 188 -14.41 -6.59 -15.71
N LEU A 189 -13.90 -5.36 -15.56
CA LEU A 189 -14.76 -4.18 -15.33
C LEU A 189 -15.78 -3.97 -16.46
N SER A 190 -15.40 -4.29 -17.71
CA SER A 190 -16.29 -4.21 -18.87
C SER A 190 -17.41 -5.27 -18.91
N ARG A 191 -17.35 -6.30 -18.07
CA ARG A 191 -18.41 -7.31 -17.91
C ARG A 191 -19.49 -6.91 -16.91
N LEU A 192 -19.28 -5.84 -16.16
CA LEU A 192 -20.26 -5.31 -15.22
C LEU A 192 -21.37 -4.56 -15.97
N ALA A 193 -22.56 -4.50 -15.36
CA ALA A 193 -23.65 -3.69 -15.91
C ALA A 193 -23.27 -2.21 -15.92
N SER A 194 -22.57 -1.76 -14.88
CA SER A 194 -21.83 -0.51 -14.90
C SER A 194 -20.74 -0.50 -13.84
N TRP A 195 -19.73 0.34 -14.05
CA TRP A 195 -18.81 0.78 -13.03
C TRP A 195 -18.63 2.29 -13.17
N ARG A 196 -18.52 3.00 -12.05
CA ARG A 196 -18.41 4.45 -12.02
C ARG A 196 -17.73 4.92 -10.75
N VAL A 197 -17.16 6.12 -10.80
CA VAL A 197 -16.62 6.79 -9.62
C VAL A 197 -17.51 7.99 -9.32
N GLU A 198 -18.04 8.04 -8.10
CA GLU A 198 -18.81 9.16 -7.57
C GLU A 198 -18.06 9.78 -6.40
N GLY A 199 -17.52 10.99 -6.59
CA GLY A 199 -16.65 11.63 -5.62
C GLY A 199 -15.41 10.77 -5.33
N LYS A 200 -15.34 10.21 -4.11
CA LYS A 200 -14.25 9.33 -3.66
C LYS A 200 -14.71 7.88 -3.47
N THR A 201 -15.73 7.44 -4.21
CA THR A 201 -16.27 6.09 -4.10
C THR A 201 -16.36 5.44 -5.47
N LEU A 202 -15.71 4.29 -5.63
CA LEU A 202 -15.91 3.40 -6.76
C LEU A 202 -17.17 2.58 -6.51
N ILE A 203 -18.02 2.48 -7.53
CA ILE A 203 -19.30 1.81 -7.46
C ILE A 203 -19.37 0.80 -8.60
N LEU A 204 -19.59 -0.47 -8.23
CA LEU A 204 -19.62 -1.61 -9.13
C LEU A 204 -21.02 -2.21 -9.14
N VAL A 205 -21.62 -2.30 -10.32
CA VAL A 205 -22.97 -2.81 -10.51
C VAL A 205 -22.91 -4.08 -11.36
N PRO A 206 -23.11 -5.27 -10.77
CA PRO A 206 -23.19 -6.51 -11.53
C PRO A 206 -24.53 -6.61 -12.27
N HIS A 207 -24.59 -7.39 -13.35
CA HIS A 207 -25.86 -7.76 -13.99
C HIS A 207 -26.75 -8.63 -13.09
N HIS A 208 -26.11 -9.45 -12.24
CA HIS A 208 -26.77 -10.40 -11.35
C HIS A 208 -26.15 -10.31 -9.94
N PRO A 209 -26.59 -9.36 -9.10
CA PRO A 209 -26.03 -9.19 -7.77
C PRO A 209 -26.18 -10.46 -6.93
N GLN A 210 -25.13 -10.79 -6.18
CA GLN A 210 -25.07 -11.93 -5.28
C GLN A 210 -25.03 -11.45 -3.83
N ASP A 211 -25.53 -12.27 -2.91
CA ASP A 211 -25.43 -11.98 -1.48
C ASP A 211 -23.98 -12.04 -1.01
N VAL A 212 -23.64 -11.16 -0.07
CA VAL A 212 -22.32 -11.14 0.57
C VAL A 212 -22.22 -12.34 1.48
N GLN A 213 -21.33 -13.28 1.17
CA GLN A 213 -21.02 -14.39 2.06
C GLN A 213 -20.29 -13.84 3.30
N GLN A 214 -20.96 -13.89 4.45
CA GLN A 214 -20.34 -13.67 5.76
C GLN A 214 -19.58 -14.94 6.13
N ASN A 215 -18.28 -14.98 5.86
CA ASN A 215 -17.37 -15.97 6.42
C ASN A 215 -16.43 -15.29 7.41
#